data_AF-X1T7K5-F1
#
_entry.id   AF-X1T7K5-F1
#
_cell.length_a   1.000
_cell.length_b   1.000
_cell.length_c   1.000
_cell.angle_alpha   90.00
_cell.angle_beta   90.00
_cell.angle_gamma   90.00
#
_symmetry.space_group_name_H-M   'P 1'
#
loop_
_entity.id
_entity.type
_entity.pdbx_description
1 polymer ?
#
loop_
_entity_poly.entity_id
_entity_poly.type
_entity_poly.pdbx_seq_one_letter_code
_entity_poly.pdbx_strand_id
1 'polypeptide(L)'
;EYAVKMRRLPQQAMMDGLLANNQISPQMVTSVAHKLVEFHQRAETNANISAFGDLDAITKNTEENFSQTVEYIGRTISQAKYRRIKDYTDSFIEKNTPLFHKRITDGRIRDCHGDLHAAHICFTNGICIYDCIEFNDRFRYCDVASEVAFLAMDLDHYGRADLSQSFVSAYVAQSRDEELGRLLNFYKCYLAYVRGKVESFKLDDPYISAEEKTGVLAIARSYFDLAESYI
;
A
#
# COMPACT_ATOMS: atom_id res chain seq x y z
N GLU A 1 -12.15 30.61 14.34
CA GLU A 1 -11.36 29.42 13.99
C GLU A 1 -11.75 28.29 14.92
N TYR A 2 -11.83 27.06 14.42
CA TYR A 2 -12.11 25.86 15.21
C TYR A 2 -10.88 24.97 15.19
N ALA A 3 -10.55 24.37 16.34
CA ALA A 3 -9.48 23.39 16.46
C ALA A 3 -10.04 22.08 17.01
N VAL A 4 -9.51 20.95 16.54
CA VAL A 4 -9.91 19.62 17.00
C VAL A 4 -8.94 19.16 18.09
N LYS A 5 -9.47 18.69 19.22
CA LYS A 5 -8.65 18.07 20.28
C LYS A 5 -8.65 16.55 20.10
N MET A 6 -7.59 16.03 19.49
CA MET A 6 -7.42 14.60 19.24
C MET A 6 -6.93 13.85 20.49
N ARG A 7 -7.37 12.60 20.66
CA ARG A 7 -6.83 11.69 21.67
C ARG A 7 -5.58 11.03 21.11
N ARG A 8 -4.42 11.25 21.74
CA ARG A 8 -3.18 10.59 21.34
C ARG A 8 -3.26 9.09 21.59
N LEU A 9 -2.99 8.30 20.56
CA LEU A 9 -2.86 6.84 20.68
C LEU A 9 -1.55 6.46 21.38
N PRO A 10 -1.52 5.37 22.16
CA PRO A 10 -0.32 4.93 22.86
C PRO A 10 0.72 4.41 21.85
N GLN A 11 1.85 5.10 21.75
CA GLN A 11 2.90 4.82 20.77
C GLN A 11 3.44 3.39 20.87
N GLN A 12 3.52 2.83 22.09
CA GLN A 12 3.95 1.46 22.34
C GLN A 12 2.99 0.38 21.82
N ALA A 13 1.78 0.76 21.39
CA ALA A 13 0.79 -0.15 20.83
C ALA A 13 0.63 0.00 19.31
N MET A 14 1.43 0.87 18.69
CA MET A 14 1.44 1.09 17.25
C MET A 14 2.08 -0.11 16.54
N MET A 15 1.48 -0.55 15.44
CA MET A 15 1.87 -1.79 14.77
C MET A 15 3.27 -1.72 14.18
N ASP A 16 3.68 -0.57 13.63
CA ASP A 16 5.06 -0.31 13.17
C ASP A 16 6.10 -0.49 14.29
N GLY A 17 5.84 0.09 15.47
CA GLY A 17 6.68 -0.07 16.65
C GLY A 17 6.71 -1.51 17.17
N LEU A 18 5.56 -2.18 17.19
CA LEU A 18 5.47 -3.59 17.59
C LEU A 18 6.17 -4.52 16.58
N LEU A 19 6.11 -4.23 15.27
CA LEU A 19 6.81 -4.97 14.23
C LEU A 19 8.33 -4.85 14.40
N ALA A 20 8.83 -3.64 14.61
CA ALA A 20 10.26 -3.40 14.86
C ALA A 20 10.79 -4.17 16.08
N ASN A 21 9.92 -4.46 17.06
CA ASN A 21 10.25 -5.24 18.26
C ASN A 21 9.86 -6.73 18.18
N ASN A 22 9.40 -7.23 17.03
CA ASN A 22 8.91 -8.60 16.83
C ASN A 22 7.74 -9.01 17.75
N GLN A 23 6.89 -8.06 18.13
CA GLN A 23 5.77 -8.25 19.06
C GLN A 23 4.41 -8.46 18.37
N ILE A 24 4.37 -8.46 17.03
CA ILE A 24 3.17 -8.82 16.28
C ILE A 24 3.11 -10.33 16.05
N SER A 25 1.97 -10.93 16.42
CA SER A 25 1.67 -12.34 16.20
C SER A 25 0.78 -12.56 14.96
N PRO A 26 0.73 -13.80 14.41
CA PRO A 26 -0.21 -14.17 13.36
C PRO A 26 -1.67 -13.88 13.73
N GLN A 27 -2.06 -14.09 15.00
CA GLN A 27 -3.43 -13.84 15.47
C GLN A 27 -3.79 -12.35 15.44
N MET A 28 -2.81 -11.47 15.69
CA MET A 28 -3.01 -10.02 15.62
C MET A 28 -3.30 -9.60 14.17
N VAL A 29 -2.50 -10.05 13.20
CA VAL A 29 -2.73 -9.71 11.79
C VAL A 29 -4.01 -10.37 11.23
N THR A 30 -4.37 -11.58 11.67
CA THR A 30 -5.68 -12.18 11.37
C THR A 30 -6.84 -11.31 11.87
N SER A 31 -6.71 -10.75 13.08
CA SER A 31 -7.74 -9.86 13.64
C SER A 31 -7.85 -8.54 12.85
N VAL A 32 -6.73 -8.01 12.36
CA VAL A 32 -6.72 -6.86 11.44
C VAL A 32 -7.42 -7.22 10.13
N ALA A 33 -7.10 -8.38 9.53
CA ALA A 33 -7.75 -8.85 8.31
C ALA A 33 -9.26 -8.94 8.45
N HIS A 34 -9.77 -9.53 9.53
CA HIS A 34 -11.21 -9.61 9.77
C HIS A 34 -11.86 -8.23 9.89
N LYS A 35 -11.24 -7.29 10.61
CA LYS A 35 -11.72 -5.91 10.73
C LYS A 35 -11.77 -5.21 9.38
N LEU A 36 -10.79 -5.43 8.51
CA LEU A 36 -10.78 -4.89 7.16
C LEU A 36 -11.87 -5.50 6.27
N VAL A 37 -12.13 -6.81 6.38
CA VAL A 37 -13.24 -7.43 5.65
C VAL A 37 -14.58 -6.79 6.05
N GLU A 38 -14.82 -6.61 7.36
CA GLU A 38 -16.03 -5.94 7.84
C GLU A 38 -16.14 -4.49 7.34
N PHE A 39 -15.01 -3.77 7.30
CA PHE A 39 -14.95 -2.42 6.76
C PHE A 39 -15.25 -2.40 5.25
N HIS A 40 -14.54 -3.18 4.44
CA HIS A 40 -14.72 -3.23 2.99
C HIS A 40 -16.11 -3.69 2.56
N GLN A 41 -16.76 -4.58 3.32
CA GLN A 41 -18.14 -5.00 3.06
C GLN A 41 -19.15 -3.86 3.23
N ARG A 42 -18.85 -2.89 4.11
CA ARG A 42 -19.72 -1.74 4.42
C ARG A 42 -19.28 -0.46 3.71
N ALA A 43 -18.03 -0.40 3.23
CA ALA A 43 -17.48 0.74 2.52
C ALA A 43 -18.30 1.06 1.28
N GLU A 44 -18.47 2.37 1.03
CA GLU A 44 -19.28 2.86 -0.07
C GLU A 44 -18.71 2.37 -1.42
N THR A 45 -19.61 2.06 -2.35
CA THR A 45 -19.28 1.85 -3.75
C THR A 45 -20.44 2.35 -4.59
N ASN A 46 -20.13 3.03 -5.68
CA ASN A 46 -21.08 3.59 -6.64
C ASN A 46 -20.34 3.83 -7.96
N ALA A 47 -21.06 4.25 -9.01
CA ALA A 47 -20.45 4.46 -10.33
C ALA A 47 -19.28 5.46 -10.34
N ASN A 48 -19.31 6.50 -9.48
CA ASN A 48 -18.22 7.46 -9.35
C ASN A 48 -16.98 6.82 -8.71
N ILE A 49 -17.16 6.04 -7.64
CA ILE A 49 -16.07 5.29 -6.99
C ILE A 49 -15.50 4.23 -7.95
N SER A 50 -16.37 3.50 -8.65
CA SER A 50 -15.98 2.44 -9.58
C SER A 50 -15.06 2.92 -10.71
N ALA A 51 -15.21 4.16 -11.18
CA ALA A 51 -14.38 4.74 -12.23
C ALA A 51 -12.88 4.83 -11.86
N PHE A 52 -12.55 4.82 -10.56
CA PHE A 52 -11.15 4.81 -10.12
C PHE A 52 -10.46 3.45 -10.28
N GLY A 53 -11.24 2.39 -10.52
CA GLY A 53 -10.72 1.08 -10.90
C GLY A 53 -10.49 0.91 -12.39
N ASP A 54 -10.89 1.89 -13.23
CA ASP A 54 -10.73 1.79 -14.68
C ASP A 54 -9.25 1.69 -15.07
N LEU A 55 -8.99 0.99 -16.17
CA LEU A 55 -7.62 0.78 -16.65
C LEU A 55 -6.90 2.08 -16.96
N ASP A 56 -7.60 3.09 -17.48
CA ASP A 56 -7.03 4.41 -17.72
C ASP A 56 -6.58 5.08 -16.42
N ALA A 57 -7.36 4.94 -15.34
CA ALA A 57 -7.01 5.48 -14.03
C ALA A 57 -5.81 4.74 -13.42
N ILE A 58 -5.79 3.40 -13.50
CA ILE A 58 -4.69 2.56 -13.02
C ILE A 58 -3.41 2.89 -13.80
N THR A 59 -3.48 2.93 -15.13
CA THR A 59 -2.33 3.21 -16.01
C THR A 59 -1.79 4.61 -15.77
N LYS A 60 -2.66 5.61 -15.65
CA LYS A 60 -2.25 6.97 -15.30
C LYS A 60 -1.55 7.03 -13.94
N ASN A 61 -2.06 6.33 -12.94
CA ASN A 61 -1.44 6.26 -11.61
C ASN A 61 -0.03 5.65 -11.69
N THR A 62 0.14 4.54 -12.41
CA THR A 62 1.45 3.89 -12.53
C THR A 62 2.42 4.75 -13.34
N GLU A 63 2.00 5.29 -14.49
CA GLU A 63 2.81 6.16 -15.34
C GLU A 63 3.29 7.42 -14.62
N GLU A 64 2.44 8.09 -13.85
CA GLU A 64 2.83 9.26 -13.06
C GLU A 64 3.91 8.90 -12.02
N ASN A 65 3.83 7.73 -11.39
CA ASN A 65 4.89 7.27 -10.49
C ASN A 65 6.22 7.08 -11.24
N PHE A 66 6.19 6.47 -12.42
CA PHE A 66 7.37 6.28 -13.24
C PHE A 66 7.96 7.60 -13.75
N SER A 67 7.12 8.55 -14.18
CA SER A 67 7.59 9.84 -14.70
C SER A 67 8.25 10.67 -13.60
N GLN A 68 7.65 10.70 -12.41
CA GLN A 68 8.17 11.40 -11.24
C GLN A 68 9.45 10.78 -10.68
N THR A 69 9.75 9.52 -11.03
CA THR A 69 10.94 8.83 -10.52
C THR A 69 12.17 9.03 -11.42
N VAL A 70 12.00 9.57 -12.64
CA VAL A 70 13.08 9.72 -13.64
C VAL A 70 14.30 10.47 -13.08
N GLU A 71 14.08 11.54 -12.32
CA GLU A 71 15.16 12.38 -11.76
C GLU A 71 15.97 11.67 -10.66
N TYR A 72 15.47 10.55 -10.13
CA TYR A 72 16.15 9.77 -9.09
C TYR A 72 16.84 8.51 -9.63
N ILE A 73 16.76 8.26 -10.95
CA ILE A 73 17.51 7.19 -11.60
C ILE A 73 19.01 7.46 -11.45
N GLY A 74 19.75 6.46 -10.97
CA GLY A 74 21.17 6.57 -10.60
C GLY A 74 21.40 7.05 -9.16
N ARG A 75 20.38 7.55 -8.47
CA ARG A 75 20.43 7.94 -7.05
C ARG A 75 19.79 6.86 -6.17
N THR A 76 18.46 6.73 -6.23
CA THR A 76 17.68 5.81 -5.39
C THR A 76 17.28 4.52 -6.11
N ILE A 77 17.23 4.55 -7.44
CA ILE A 77 16.91 3.39 -8.29
C ILE A 77 17.88 3.29 -9.46
N SER A 78 18.29 2.08 -9.85
CA SER A 78 19.11 1.91 -11.06
C SER A 78 18.26 1.95 -12.33
N GLN A 79 18.84 2.37 -13.45
CA GLN A 79 18.15 2.39 -14.75
C GLN A 79 17.59 1.01 -15.14
N ALA A 80 18.32 -0.06 -14.82
CA ALA A 80 17.92 -1.44 -15.12
C ALA A 80 16.71 -1.87 -14.27
N LYS A 81 16.73 -1.58 -12.97
CA LYS A 81 15.60 -1.87 -12.05
C LYS A 81 14.35 -1.08 -12.44
N TYR A 82 14.51 0.21 -12.73
CA TYR A 82 13.43 1.07 -13.21
C TYR A 82 12.72 0.45 -14.43
N ARG A 83 13.49 0.02 -15.44
CA ARG A 83 12.94 -0.61 -16.65
C ARG A 83 12.22 -1.91 -16.33
N ARG A 84 12.84 -2.81 -15.54
CA ARG A 84 12.21 -4.10 -15.18
C ARG A 84 10.86 -3.92 -14.48
N ILE A 85 10.78 -3.01 -13.50
CA ILE A 85 9.53 -2.76 -12.77
C ILE A 85 8.49 -2.14 -13.70
N LYS A 86 8.88 -1.20 -14.57
CA LYS A 86 7.99 -0.59 -15.56
C LYS A 86 7.46 -1.62 -16.56
N ASP A 87 8.35 -2.41 -17.17
CA ASP A 87 8.00 -3.43 -18.14
C ASP A 87 7.05 -4.48 -17.54
N TYR A 88 7.29 -4.90 -16.29
CA TYR A 88 6.37 -5.77 -15.56
C TYR A 88 5.00 -5.13 -15.34
N THR A 89 4.98 -3.87 -14.89
CA THR A 89 3.74 -3.16 -14.56
C THR A 89 2.87 -3.01 -15.81
N ASP A 90 3.44 -2.53 -16.90
CA ASP A 90 2.76 -2.34 -18.18
C ASP A 90 2.26 -3.70 -18.71
N SER A 91 3.14 -4.71 -18.74
CA SER A 91 2.79 -6.07 -19.19
C SER A 91 1.68 -6.71 -18.35
N PHE A 92 1.66 -6.47 -17.04
CA PHE A 92 0.67 -7.04 -16.14
C PHE A 92 -0.70 -6.42 -16.40
N ILE A 93 -0.77 -5.09 -16.56
CA ILE A 93 -2.00 -4.34 -16.87
C ILE A 93 -2.59 -4.85 -18.19
N GLU A 94 -1.77 -4.92 -19.25
CA GLU A 94 -2.20 -5.40 -20.56
C GLU A 94 -2.76 -6.84 -20.49
N LYS A 95 -2.03 -7.77 -19.87
CA LYS A 95 -2.41 -9.19 -19.80
C LYS A 95 -3.61 -9.47 -18.91
N ASN A 96 -3.86 -8.63 -17.90
CA ASN A 96 -4.93 -8.83 -16.90
C ASN A 96 -6.08 -7.85 -17.06
N THR A 97 -6.21 -7.17 -18.20
CA THR A 97 -7.34 -6.29 -18.52
C THR A 97 -8.72 -6.89 -18.17
N PRO A 98 -9.04 -8.15 -18.51
CA PRO A 98 -10.33 -8.75 -18.12
C PRO A 98 -10.50 -8.90 -16.60
N LEU A 99 -9.41 -9.11 -15.86
CA LEU A 99 -9.45 -9.23 -14.41
C LEU A 99 -9.79 -7.88 -13.77
N PHE A 100 -9.13 -6.79 -14.17
CA PHE A 100 -9.44 -5.44 -13.65
C PHE A 100 -10.89 -5.04 -13.92
N HIS A 101 -11.40 -5.28 -15.14
CA HIS A 101 -12.83 -5.06 -15.43
C HIS A 101 -13.74 -5.90 -14.53
N LYS A 102 -13.37 -7.16 -14.29
CA LYS A 102 -14.13 -8.02 -13.39
C LYS A 102 -14.15 -7.48 -11.95
N ARG A 103 -13.04 -6.92 -11.45
CA ARG A 103 -13.00 -6.29 -10.12
C ARG A 103 -14.02 -5.16 -10.01
N ILE A 104 -14.14 -4.33 -11.05
CA ILE A 104 -15.14 -3.26 -11.12
C ILE A 104 -16.55 -3.83 -11.10
N THR A 105 -16.85 -4.81 -11.97
CA THR A 105 -18.20 -5.39 -12.06
C THR A 105 -18.63 -6.12 -10.79
N ASP A 106 -17.67 -6.68 -10.06
CA ASP A 106 -17.89 -7.35 -8.78
C ASP A 106 -17.98 -6.36 -7.60
N GLY A 107 -17.92 -5.05 -7.86
CA GLY A 107 -18.03 -4.01 -6.83
C GLY A 107 -16.86 -4.00 -5.86
N ARG A 108 -15.64 -4.33 -6.34
CA ARG A 108 -14.42 -4.39 -5.52
C ARG A 108 -13.70 -3.06 -5.38
N ILE A 109 -14.11 -2.04 -6.15
CA ILE A 109 -13.64 -0.67 -6.00
C ILE A 109 -14.50 0.03 -4.94
N ARG A 110 -13.86 0.48 -3.86
CA ARG A 110 -14.52 0.92 -2.63
C ARG A 110 -13.90 2.22 -2.12
N ASP A 111 -14.66 2.94 -1.30
CA ASP A 111 -14.15 4.02 -0.46
C ASP A 111 -13.28 3.45 0.69
N CYS A 112 -12.02 3.20 0.38
CA CYS A 112 -11.05 2.51 1.23
C CYS A 112 -10.35 3.49 2.20
N HIS A 113 -9.34 3.03 2.95
CA HIS A 113 -8.48 3.90 3.76
C HIS A 113 -7.55 4.77 2.90
N GLY A 114 -7.02 4.19 1.82
CA GLY A 114 -6.13 4.86 0.85
C GLY A 114 -4.66 4.98 1.26
N ASP A 115 -4.32 4.67 2.52
CA ASP A 115 -2.95 4.66 3.04
C ASP A 115 -2.75 3.64 4.17
N LEU A 116 -3.27 2.42 3.97
CA LEU A 116 -3.31 1.40 5.01
C LEU A 116 -1.95 0.70 5.20
N HIS A 117 -1.09 1.27 6.03
CA HIS A 117 0.19 0.67 6.40
C HIS A 117 0.35 0.61 7.94
N ALA A 118 1.42 -0.04 8.43
CA ALA A 118 1.53 -0.41 9.85
C ALA A 118 1.51 0.80 10.80
N ALA A 119 2.00 1.97 10.37
CA ALA A 119 1.99 3.18 11.19
C ALA A 119 0.58 3.74 11.44
N HIS A 120 -0.44 3.23 10.75
CA HIS A 120 -1.85 3.64 10.89
C HIS A 120 -2.70 2.63 11.68
N ILE A 121 -2.07 1.61 12.27
CA ILE A 121 -2.75 0.56 13.03
C ILE A 121 -2.26 0.55 14.47
N CYS A 122 -3.18 0.61 15.43
CA CYS A 122 -2.88 0.63 16.86
C CYS A 122 -3.69 -0.43 17.62
N PHE A 123 -3.00 -1.27 18.40
CA PHE A 123 -3.57 -2.35 19.20
C PHE A 123 -3.87 -1.87 20.64
N THR A 124 -4.98 -1.15 20.81
CA THR A 124 -5.41 -0.60 22.11
C THR A 124 -6.55 -1.43 22.71
N ASN A 125 -7.64 -0.79 23.15
CA ASN A 125 -8.88 -1.45 23.57
C ASN A 125 -9.62 -2.01 22.33
N GLY A 126 -8.96 -2.93 21.60
CA GLY A 126 -9.30 -3.33 20.25
C GLY A 126 -8.33 -2.75 19.21
N ILE A 127 -8.63 -3.00 17.93
CA ILE A 127 -7.83 -2.49 16.81
C ILE A 127 -8.38 -1.13 16.38
N CYS A 128 -7.54 -0.11 16.41
CA CYS A 128 -7.81 1.22 15.86
C CYS A 128 -7.01 1.37 14.56
N ILE A 129 -7.71 1.67 13.46
CA ILE A 129 -7.11 2.03 12.17
C ILE A 129 -7.52 3.48 11.93
N TYR A 130 -6.56 4.37 11.67
CA TYR A 130 -6.77 5.82 11.61
C TYR A 130 -5.88 6.48 10.55
N ASP A 131 -6.12 7.78 10.30
CA ASP A 131 -5.38 8.57 9.30
C ASP A 131 -5.68 8.15 7.86
N CYS A 132 -6.96 7.91 7.56
CA CYS A 132 -7.41 7.70 6.20
C CYS A 132 -7.33 9.00 5.38
N ILE A 133 -7.16 8.87 4.06
CA ILE A 133 -7.06 10.03 3.16
C ILE A 133 -8.44 10.64 2.93
N GLU A 134 -8.84 11.65 3.71
CA GLU A 134 -10.21 12.21 3.64
C GLU A 134 -10.42 13.21 2.47
N PHE A 135 -9.35 13.75 1.89
CA PHE A 135 -9.42 14.92 0.99
C PHE A 135 -9.06 14.62 -0.47
N ASN A 136 -8.67 13.39 -0.79
CA ASN A 136 -8.27 13.01 -2.14
C ASN A 136 -8.84 11.66 -2.53
N ASP A 137 -9.99 11.70 -3.20
CA ASP A 137 -10.72 10.53 -3.69
C ASP A 137 -9.85 9.63 -4.59
N ARG A 138 -8.90 10.19 -5.35
CA ARG A 138 -8.01 9.40 -6.22
C ARG A 138 -7.11 8.42 -5.45
N PHE A 139 -6.75 8.76 -4.23
CA PHE A 139 -5.94 7.87 -3.38
C PHE A 139 -6.80 7.02 -2.45
N ARG A 140 -8.01 7.46 -2.15
CA ARG A 140 -8.94 6.77 -1.26
C ARG A 140 -9.77 5.71 -1.96
N TYR A 141 -10.24 5.97 -3.18
CA TYR A 141 -11.08 5.06 -3.96
C TYR A 141 -10.20 4.09 -4.73
N CYS A 142 -10.17 2.84 -4.30
CA CYS A 142 -9.32 1.82 -4.91
C CYS A 142 -9.93 0.42 -4.81
N ASP A 143 -9.32 -0.53 -5.51
CA ASP A 143 -9.62 -1.94 -5.31
C ASP A 143 -9.21 -2.36 -3.90
N VAL A 144 -10.10 -3.05 -3.18
CA VAL A 144 -9.79 -3.64 -1.86
C VAL A 144 -8.54 -4.54 -1.89
N ALA A 145 -8.21 -5.14 -3.03
CA ALA A 145 -6.97 -5.89 -3.23
C ALA A 145 -5.72 -5.00 -3.12
N SER A 146 -5.80 -3.75 -3.57
CA SER A 146 -4.71 -2.76 -3.42
C SER A 146 -4.52 -2.37 -1.96
N GLU A 147 -5.62 -2.12 -1.22
CA GLU A 147 -5.55 -1.80 0.21
C GLU A 147 -4.95 -2.95 1.04
N VAL A 148 -5.37 -4.19 0.78
CA VAL A 148 -4.78 -5.39 1.40
C VAL A 148 -3.31 -5.55 1.01
N ALA A 149 -2.97 -5.32 -0.26
CA ALA A 149 -1.59 -5.39 -0.73
C ALA A 149 -0.70 -4.36 -0.04
N PHE A 150 -1.23 -3.19 0.36
CA PHE A 150 -0.45 -2.16 1.04
C PHE A 150 0.09 -2.67 2.37
N LEU A 151 -0.79 -3.11 3.27
CA LEU A 151 -0.34 -3.63 4.56
C LEU A 151 0.52 -4.89 4.40
N ALA A 152 0.20 -5.75 3.43
CA ALA A 152 1.00 -6.94 3.16
C ALA A 152 2.41 -6.61 2.64
N MET A 153 2.55 -5.60 1.78
CA MET A 153 3.86 -5.09 1.32
C MET A 153 4.63 -4.47 2.48
N ASP A 154 3.96 -3.71 3.35
CA ASP A 154 4.60 -3.09 4.50
C ASP A 154 5.13 -4.15 5.48
N LEU A 155 4.34 -5.21 5.74
CA LEU A 155 4.81 -6.38 6.50
C LEU A 155 6.04 -7.05 5.87
N ASP A 156 6.09 -7.18 4.54
CA ASP A 156 7.26 -7.71 3.85
C ASP A 156 8.48 -6.77 4.02
N HIS A 157 8.28 -5.45 4.00
CA HIS A 157 9.34 -4.46 4.24
C HIS A 157 9.92 -4.56 5.65
N TYR A 158 9.10 -4.89 6.65
CA TYR A 158 9.54 -5.23 8.01
C TYR A 158 10.20 -6.61 8.12
N GLY A 159 10.39 -7.33 7.01
CA GLY A 159 10.99 -8.67 6.97
C GLY A 159 10.06 -9.76 7.50
N ARG A 160 8.75 -9.51 7.56
CA ARG A 160 7.73 -10.41 8.12
C ARG A 160 6.80 -10.97 7.05
N ALA A 161 7.39 -11.62 6.05
CA ALA A 161 6.65 -12.32 5.00
C ALA A 161 5.72 -13.43 5.56
N ASP A 162 6.06 -14.01 6.71
CA ASP A 162 5.20 -14.94 7.46
C ASP A 162 3.88 -14.29 7.92
N LEU A 163 3.95 -13.06 8.42
CA LEU A 163 2.78 -12.29 8.84
C LEU A 163 2.00 -11.76 7.64
N SER A 164 2.69 -11.32 6.60
CA SER A 164 2.09 -10.92 5.31
C SER A 164 1.24 -12.04 4.72
N GLN A 165 1.78 -13.26 4.67
CA GLN A 165 1.03 -14.43 4.20
C GLN A 165 -0.15 -14.76 5.12
N SER A 166 0.04 -14.71 6.45
CA SER A 166 -1.02 -14.96 7.43
C SER A 166 -2.17 -13.95 7.29
N PHE A 167 -1.84 -12.67 7.14
CA PHE A 167 -2.78 -11.56 6.94
C PHE A 167 -3.61 -11.77 5.66
N VAL A 168 -2.95 -11.97 4.52
CA VAL A 168 -3.63 -12.16 3.23
C VAL A 168 -4.50 -13.41 3.26
N SER A 169 -4.00 -14.52 3.81
CA SER A 169 -4.75 -15.77 3.89
C SER A 169 -6.01 -15.61 4.74
N ALA A 170 -5.93 -14.92 5.88
CA ALA A 170 -7.08 -14.62 6.73
C ALA A 170 -8.10 -13.72 6.00
N TYR A 171 -7.63 -12.69 5.29
CA TYR A 171 -8.50 -11.81 4.53
C TYR A 171 -9.25 -12.56 3.43
N VAL A 172 -8.56 -13.36 2.61
CA VAL A 172 -9.17 -14.16 1.53
C VAL A 172 -10.14 -15.20 2.09
N ALA A 173 -9.79 -15.89 3.18
CA ALA A 173 -10.65 -16.89 3.80
C ALA A 173 -11.99 -16.29 4.27
N GLN A 174 -11.96 -15.09 4.85
CA GLN A 174 -13.15 -14.41 5.38
C GLN A 174 -13.95 -13.68 4.29
N SER A 175 -13.29 -13.03 3.33
CA SER A 175 -13.94 -12.27 2.25
C SER A 175 -14.40 -13.12 1.07
N ARG A 176 -13.85 -14.34 0.93
CA ARG A 176 -14.00 -15.22 -0.23
C ARG A 176 -13.51 -14.61 -1.54
N ASP A 177 -12.64 -13.61 -1.47
CA ASP A 177 -12.05 -12.95 -2.62
C ASP A 177 -10.79 -13.68 -3.10
N GLU A 178 -10.97 -14.80 -3.79
CA GLU A 178 -9.86 -15.63 -4.29
C GLU A 178 -9.06 -14.94 -5.41
N GLU A 179 -9.70 -14.04 -6.17
CA GLU A 179 -9.05 -13.30 -7.26
C GLU A 179 -8.02 -12.29 -6.79
N LEU A 180 -8.13 -11.81 -5.54
CA LEU A 180 -7.15 -10.92 -4.91
C LEU A 180 -5.73 -11.48 -5.02
N GLY A 181 -5.56 -12.79 -4.84
CA GLY A 181 -4.25 -13.45 -4.93
C GLY A 181 -3.57 -13.25 -6.28
N ARG A 182 -4.33 -13.11 -7.37
CA ARG A 182 -3.81 -12.86 -8.71
C ARG A 182 -3.29 -11.43 -8.90
N LEU A 183 -3.83 -10.47 -8.14
CA LEU A 183 -3.47 -9.05 -8.19
C LEU A 183 -2.45 -8.65 -7.11
N LEU A 184 -2.21 -9.53 -6.12
CA LEU A 184 -1.45 -9.19 -4.93
C LEU A 184 -0.03 -8.71 -5.25
N ASN A 185 0.74 -9.47 -6.02
CA ASN A 185 2.12 -9.07 -6.35
C ASN A 185 2.18 -7.80 -7.19
N PHE A 186 1.21 -7.60 -8.09
CA PHE A 186 1.11 -6.36 -8.86
C PHE A 186 0.92 -5.15 -7.95
N TYR A 187 -0.06 -5.21 -7.05
CA TYR A 187 -0.29 -4.09 -6.13
C TYR A 187 0.83 -3.92 -5.10
N LYS A 188 1.43 -5.01 -4.59
CA LYS A 188 2.60 -4.92 -3.72
C LYS A 188 3.78 -4.25 -4.42
N CYS A 189 4.05 -4.62 -5.67
CA CYS A 189 5.08 -3.99 -6.50
C CYS A 189 4.79 -2.49 -6.70
N TYR A 190 3.56 -2.16 -7.11
CA TYR A 190 3.11 -0.78 -7.28
C TYR A 190 3.27 0.06 -6.00
N LEU A 191 2.82 -0.44 -4.85
CA LEU A 191 2.84 0.29 -3.59
C LEU A 191 4.26 0.41 -3.01
N ALA A 192 5.08 -0.63 -3.14
CA ALA A 192 6.51 -0.54 -2.82
C ALA A 192 7.19 0.53 -3.69
N TYR A 193 6.86 0.61 -4.99
CA TYR A 193 7.38 1.65 -5.88
C TYR A 193 6.91 3.05 -5.45
N VAL A 194 5.63 3.22 -5.10
CA VAL A 194 5.09 4.48 -4.57
C VAL A 194 5.87 4.93 -3.33
N ARG A 195 6.11 4.02 -2.37
CA ARG A 195 6.91 4.32 -1.16
C ARG A 195 8.35 4.70 -1.51
N GLY A 196 9.00 3.95 -2.39
CA GLY A 196 10.36 4.27 -2.87
C GLY A 196 10.44 5.66 -3.51
N LYS A 197 9.44 6.02 -4.32
CA LYS A 197 9.32 7.36 -4.93
C LYS A 197 9.11 8.46 -3.88
N VAL A 198 8.16 8.28 -2.97
CA VAL A 198 7.86 9.28 -1.92
C VAL A 198 9.07 9.50 -1.02
N GLU A 199 9.80 8.45 -0.65
CA GLU A 199 11.05 8.58 0.08
C GLU A 199 12.13 9.29 -0.75
N SER A 200 12.19 9.04 -2.07
CA SER A 200 13.12 9.74 -2.96
C SER A 200 12.89 11.27 -2.98
N PHE A 201 11.63 11.72 -2.94
CA PHE A 201 11.30 13.15 -2.91
C PHE A 201 11.91 13.89 -1.71
N LYS A 202 12.03 13.21 -0.56
CA LYS A 202 12.63 13.82 0.64
C LYS A 202 14.09 14.24 0.42
N LEU A 203 14.80 13.64 -0.53
CA LEU A 203 16.19 14.00 -0.83
C LEU A 203 16.35 15.44 -1.36
N ASP A 204 15.28 16.01 -1.91
CA ASP A 204 15.27 17.36 -2.46
C ASP A 204 14.88 18.41 -1.41
N ASP A 205 14.47 17.98 -0.21
CA ASP A 205 14.21 18.88 0.90
C ASP A 205 15.54 19.55 1.34
N PRO A 206 15.64 20.89 1.29
CA PRO A 206 16.84 21.61 1.72
C PRO A 206 17.00 21.65 3.25
N TYR A 207 15.97 21.30 4.02
CA TYR A 207 15.96 21.38 5.48
C TYR A 207 16.40 20.11 6.19
N ILE A 208 16.54 18.98 5.48
CA ILE A 208 17.09 17.75 6.06
C ILE A 208 18.62 17.69 5.87
N SER A 209 19.31 17.24 6.91
CA SER A 209 20.77 17.12 6.96
C SER A 209 21.31 16.06 5.99
N ALA A 210 22.61 16.12 5.69
CA ALA A 210 23.25 15.10 4.84
C ALA A 210 23.20 13.68 5.46
N GLU A 211 23.22 13.57 6.79
CA GLU A 211 23.06 12.31 7.50
C GLU A 211 21.65 11.75 7.32
N GLU A 212 20.61 12.58 7.51
CA GLU A 212 19.22 12.19 7.27
C GLU A 212 18.99 11.79 5.81
N LYS A 213 19.59 12.51 4.84
CA LYS A 213 19.54 12.14 3.41
C LYS A 213 20.13 10.76 3.14
N THR A 214 21.14 10.35 3.89
CA THR A 214 21.73 9.00 3.74
C THR A 214 20.75 7.92 4.21
N GLY A 215 20.04 8.16 5.32
CA GLY A 215 18.97 7.28 5.80
C GLY A 215 17.80 7.19 4.81
N VAL A 216 17.32 8.34 4.34
CA VAL A 216 16.27 8.42 3.30
C VAL A 216 16.66 7.65 2.05
N LEU A 217 17.90 7.82 1.58
CA LEU A 217 18.42 7.11 0.41
C LEU A 217 18.38 5.58 0.60
N ALA A 218 18.73 5.09 1.78
CA ALA A 218 18.69 3.66 2.09
C ALA A 218 17.26 3.12 2.11
N ILE A 219 16.32 3.86 2.72
CA ILE A 219 14.89 3.49 2.78
C ILE A 219 14.26 3.51 1.39
N ALA A 220 14.53 4.54 0.59
CA ALA A 220 14.03 4.60 -0.79
C ALA A 220 14.52 3.39 -1.61
N ARG A 221 15.80 3.04 -1.49
CA ARG A 221 16.40 1.87 -2.17
C ARG A 221 15.76 0.57 -1.75
N SER A 222 15.54 0.34 -0.45
CA SER A 222 14.94 -0.91 0.04
C SER A 222 13.50 -1.09 -0.43
N TYR A 223 12.73 -0.02 -0.60
CA TYR A 223 11.41 -0.10 -1.23
C TYR A 223 11.49 -0.47 -2.72
N PHE A 224 12.44 0.07 -3.47
CA PHE A 224 12.62 -0.35 -4.87
C PHE A 224 13.16 -1.78 -4.99
N ASP A 225 14.06 -2.22 -4.09
CA ASP A 225 14.46 -3.64 -3.98
C ASP A 225 13.24 -4.54 -3.71
N LEU A 226 12.37 -4.12 -2.78
CA LEU A 226 11.15 -4.85 -2.46
C LEU A 226 10.20 -4.91 -3.67
N ALA A 227 9.99 -3.80 -4.37
CA ALA A 227 9.18 -3.76 -5.60
C ALA A 227 9.70 -4.75 -6.66
N GLU A 228 11.02 -4.81 -6.85
CA GLU A 228 11.67 -5.75 -7.77
C GLU A 228 11.62 -7.21 -7.30
N SER A 229 11.39 -7.48 -6.01
CA SER A 229 11.28 -8.86 -5.52
C SER A 229 9.95 -9.56 -5.85
N TYR A 230 8.93 -8.80 -6.29
CA TYR A 230 7.60 -9.32 -6.62
C TYR A 230 7.40 -9.70 -8.09
N ILE A 231 8.39 -9.41 -8.94
CA ILE A 231 8.34 -9.53 -10.40
C ILE A 231 9.05 -10.77 -10.93
#